data_AF-A0A8I1MI57-F1
#
_entry.id   AF-A0A8I1MI57-F1
#
_cell.length_a   1.000
_cell.length_b   1.000
_cell.length_c   1.000
_cell.angle_alpha   90.00
_cell.angle_beta   90.00
_cell.angle_gamma   90.00
#
_symmetry.space_group_name_H-M   'P 1'
#
loop_
_entity.id
_entity.type
_entity.pdbx_description
1 polymer ?
#
loop_
_entity_poly.entity_id
_entity_poly.type
_entity_poly.pdbx_seq_one_letter_code
_entity_poly.pdbx_strand_id
1 'polypeptide(L)'
;MCSLKQIQETLLQGQQLAMQGSYQRRAPTKKAIPYLLKARKELKDFVNSYPTNAQAWRLLSQAEEYLLNYSDAILTLQKAINLDQKDKKDLKRLAKLKEYGGQWEDLDMSSRQLELLKVYLENQIEFQGCDHTLTLTKKWLSENVSRNKQSKITKALRNQGGFCDCEVLLNVME
;
A
#
# COMPACT_ATOMS: atom_id res chain seq x y z
N MET A 1 4.77 -17.07 -23.87
CA MET A 1 3.97 -16.81 -22.64
C MET A 1 4.60 -17.59 -21.51
N CYS A 2 4.93 -16.94 -20.39
CA CYS A 2 5.32 -17.67 -19.16
C CYS A 2 4.10 -18.45 -18.64
N SER A 3 4.34 -19.65 -18.14
CA SER A 3 3.29 -20.42 -17.46
C SER A 3 2.93 -19.77 -16.12
N LEU A 4 1.68 -19.94 -15.66
CA LEU A 4 1.24 -19.39 -14.37
C LEU A 4 2.14 -19.83 -13.21
N LYS A 5 2.68 -21.06 -13.28
CA LYS A 5 3.63 -21.60 -12.30
C LYS A 5 4.94 -20.80 -12.25
N GLN A 6 5.53 -20.46 -13.40
CA GLN A 6 6.75 -19.64 -13.46
C GLN A 6 6.52 -18.23 -12.92
N ILE A 7 5.35 -17.67 -13.20
CA ILE A 7 4.96 -16.35 -12.67
C ILE A 7 4.80 -16.42 -11.14
N GLN A 8 4.19 -17.48 -10.63
CA GLN A 8 4.05 -17.74 -9.20
C GLN A 8 5.40 -17.92 -8.50
N GLU A 9 6.35 -18.65 -9.11
CA GLU A 9 7.71 -18.80 -8.59
C GLU A 9 8.43 -17.45 -8.52
N THR A 10 8.27 -16.60 -9.55
CA THR A 10 8.81 -15.23 -9.56
C THR A 10 8.21 -14.38 -8.44
N LEU A 11 6.88 -14.47 -8.24
CA LEU A 11 6.20 -13.77 -7.15
C LEU A 11 6.72 -14.24 -5.79
N LEU A 12 6.82 -15.55 -5.56
CA LEU A 12 7.31 -16.13 -4.32
C LEU A 12 8.73 -15.67 -3.99
N GLN A 13 9.61 -15.59 -4.99
CA GLN A 13 10.95 -15.05 -4.82
C GLN A 13 10.92 -13.58 -4.38
N GLY A 14 10.05 -12.76 -4.98
CA GLY A 14 9.83 -11.39 -4.54
C GLY A 14 9.33 -11.30 -3.10
N GLN A 15 8.37 -12.15 -2.72
CA GLN A 15 7.81 -12.20 -1.37
C GLN A 15 8.86 -12.59 -0.31
N GLN A 16 9.71 -13.57 -0.61
CA GLN A 16 10.82 -13.99 0.27
C GLN A 16 11.84 -12.87 0.50
N LEU A 17 12.15 -12.11 -0.56
CA LEU A 17 13.08 -10.98 -0.49
C LEU A 17 12.45 -9.72 0.11
N ALA A 18 11.12 -9.62 0.17
CA ALA A 18 10.43 -8.40 0.56
C ALA A 18 10.73 -7.99 2.01
N MET A 19 11.03 -8.97 2.89
CA MET A 19 11.18 -8.79 4.34
C MET A 19 10.03 -8.00 4.98
N GLN A 20 8.83 -8.08 4.39
CA GLN A 20 7.61 -7.52 4.95
C GLN A 20 7.06 -8.50 5.99
N GLY A 21 7.19 -8.16 7.27
CA GLY A 21 6.57 -8.95 8.34
C GLY A 21 5.04 -8.96 8.21
N SER A 22 4.38 -9.99 8.72
CA SER A 22 2.92 -10.20 8.61
C SER A 22 2.03 -9.06 9.15
N TYR A 23 2.63 -8.10 9.85
CA TYR A 23 1.98 -6.93 10.46
C TYR A 23 2.64 -5.60 10.06
N GLN A 24 3.67 -5.62 9.21
CA GLN A 24 4.47 -4.44 8.89
C GLN A 24 4.02 -3.82 7.58
N ARG A 25 3.43 -2.63 7.69
CA ARG A 25 3.05 -1.73 6.59
C ARG A 25 4.30 -1.05 6.06
N ARG A 26 5.16 -1.77 5.35
CA ARG A 26 6.43 -1.21 4.86
C ARG A 26 6.61 -1.52 3.39
N ALA A 27 7.22 -0.61 2.65
CA ALA A 27 7.61 -0.88 1.27
C ALA A 27 8.49 -2.14 1.20
N PRO A 28 8.35 -2.98 0.15
CA PRO A 28 9.19 -4.15 0.01
C PRO A 28 10.65 -3.70 -0.16
N THR A 29 11.60 -4.51 0.29
CA THR A 29 13.01 -4.15 0.16
C THR A 29 13.38 -3.90 -1.31
N LYS A 30 14.38 -3.05 -1.55
CA LYS A 30 14.86 -2.75 -2.91
C LYS A 30 15.21 -4.00 -3.72
N LYS A 31 15.64 -5.08 -3.06
CA LYS A 31 15.97 -6.37 -3.69
C LYS A 31 14.73 -7.14 -4.18
N ALA A 32 13.58 -6.95 -3.54
CA ALA A 32 12.32 -7.60 -3.92
C ALA A 32 11.61 -6.90 -5.08
N ILE A 33 11.75 -5.58 -5.19
CA ILE A 33 11.02 -4.74 -6.16
C ILE A 33 11.09 -5.29 -7.59
N PRO A 34 12.25 -5.69 -8.16
CA PRO A 34 12.31 -6.20 -9.53
C PRO A 34 11.46 -7.46 -9.75
N TYR A 35 11.44 -8.38 -8.79
CA TYR A 35 10.66 -9.61 -8.86
C TYR A 35 9.16 -9.34 -8.76
N LEU A 36 8.77 -8.48 -7.81
CA LEU A 36 7.36 -8.10 -7.61
C LEU A 36 6.81 -7.35 -8.83
N LEU A 37 7.57 -6.41 -9.40
CA LEU A 37 7.17 -5.68 -10.61
C LEU A 37 7.08 -6.60 -11.83
N LYS A 38 8.03 -7.52 -11.99
CA LYS A 38 8.00 -8.52 -13.07
C LYS A 38 6.77 -9.42 -12.95
N ALA A 39 6.55 -10.01 -11.77
CA ALA A 39 5.39 -10.86 -11.51
C ALA A 39 4.08 -10.10 -11.74
N ARG A 40 3.95 -8.87 -11.24
CA ARG A 40 2.76 -8.04 -11.48
C ARG A 40 2.49 -7.84 -12.97
N LYS A 41 3.52 -7.50 -13.75
CA LYS A 41 3.38 -7.29 -15.20
C LYS A 41 2.89 -8.56 -15.89
N GLU A 42 3.57 -9.68 -15.65
CA GLU A 42 3.22 -10.97 -16.27
C GLU A 42 1.83 -11.46 -15.83
N LEU A 43 1.44 -11.23 -14.57
CA LEU A 43 0.09 -11.54 -14.09
C LEU A 43 -0.98 -10.68 -14.76
N LYS A 44 -0.73 -9.38 -14.98
CA LYS A 44 -1.66 -8.51 -15.74
C LYS A 44 -1.85 -9.02 -17.16
N ASP A 45 -0.77 -9.38 -17.85
CA ASP A 45 -0.84 -9.95 -19.20
C ASP A 45 -1.57 -11.31 -19.20
N PHE A 46 -1.34 -12.13 -18.18
CA PHE A 46 -1.97 -13.45 -18.04
C PHE A 46 -3.47 -13.34 -17.80
N VAL A 47 -3.93 -12.51 -16.86
CA VAL A 47 -5.37 -12.37 -16.57
C VAL A 47 -6.14 -11.70 -17.72
N ASN A 48 -5.47 -10.87 -18.53
CA ASN A 48 -6.07 -10.34 -19.76
C ASN A 48 -6.32 -11.45 -20.79
N SER A 49 -5.40 -12.42 -20.87
CA SER A 49 -5.50 -13.56 -21.79
C SER A 49 -6.43 -14.67 -21.27
N TYR A 50 -6.50 -14.82 -19.94
CA TYR A 50 -7.25 -15.87 -19.26
C TYR A 50 -8.10 -15.29 -18.11
N PRO A 51 -9.14 -14.48 -18.42
CA PRO A 51 -9.88 -13.70 -17.43
C PRO A 51 -10.72 -14.53 -16.45
N THR A 52 -10.94 -15.81 -16.75
CA THR A 52 -11.67 -16.74 -15.88
C THR A 52 -10.75 -17.51 -14.91
N ASN A 53 -9.43 -17.34 -14.99
CA ASN A 53 -8.49 -18.04 -14.13
C ASN A 53 -8.42 -17.38 -12.74
N ALA A 54 -9.22 -17.90 -11.79
CA ALA A 54 -9.28 -17.36 -10.43
C ALA A 54 -7.93 -17.35 -9.72
N GLN A 55 -7.10 -18.38 -9.90
CA GLN A 55 -5.79 -18.46 -9.26
C GLN A 55 -4.85 -17.35 -9.74
N ALA A 56 -4.88 -17.00 -11.03
CA ALA A 56 -4.11 -15.88 -11.56
C ALA A 56 -4.55 -14.54 -10.93
N TRP A 57 -5.86 -14.33 -10.74
CA TRP A 57 -6.37 -13.15 -10.03
C TRP A 57 -5.95 -13.10 -8.55
N ARG A 58 -5.91 -14.26 -7.85
CA ARG A 58 -5.39 -14.33 -6.48
C ARG A 58 -3.91 -13.93 -6.42
N LEU A 59 -3.10 -14.45 -7.33
CA LEU A 59 -1.67 -14.12 -7.39
C LEU A 59 -1.46 -12.64 -7.74
N LEU A 60 -2.29 -12.07 -8.63
CA LEU A 60 -2.23 -10.65 -8.95
C LEU A 60 -2.55 -9.78 -7.73
N SER A 61 -3.59 -10.14 -6.97
CA SER A 61 -3.91 -9.47 -5.71
C SER A 61 -2.75 -9.46 -4.74
N GLN A 62 -2.05 -10.59 -4.59
CA GLN A 62 -0.87 -10.67 -3.74
C GLN A 62 0.27 -9.77 -4.26
N ALA A 63 0.51 -9.75 -5.56
CA ALA A 63 1.54 -8.87 -6.13
C ALA A 63 1.24 -7.39 -5.87
N GLU A 64 -0.02 -6.98 -6.03
CA GLU A 64 -0.45 -5.60 -5.75
C GLU A 64 -0.37 -5.27 -4.24
N GLU A 65 -0.74 -6.20 -3.35
CA GLU A 65 -0.59 -6.05 -1.91
C GLU A 65 0.86 -5.84 -1.48
N TYR A 66 1.79 -6.68 -1.98
CA TYR A 66 3.23 -6.54 -1.69
C TYR A 66 3.82 -5.23 -2.22
N LEU A 67 3.21 -4.65 -3.26
CA LEU A 67 3.55 -3.35 -3.83
C LEU A 67 2.75 -2.19 -3.21
N LEU A 68 2.00 -2.45 -2.13
CA LEU A 68 1.16 -1.48 -1.41
C LEU A 68 0.06 -0.84 -2.26
N ASN A 69 -0.32 -1.45 -3.38
CA ASN A 69 -1.45 -1.04 -4.22
C ASN A 69 -2.74 -1.68 -3.70
N TYR A 70 -3.20 -1.28 -2.51
CA TYR A 70 -4.33 -1.91 -1.82
C TYR A 70 -5.64 -1.85 -2.62
N SER A 71 -5.89 -0.75 -3.34
CA SER A 71 -7.09 -0.62 -4.19
C SER A 71 -7.15 -1.73 -5.25
N ASP A 72 -6.08 -1.88 -6.04
CA ASP A 72 -5.97 -2.94 -7.05
C ASP A 72 -5.95 -4.33 -6.42
N ALA A 73 -5.29 -4.50 -5.27
CA ALA A 73 -5.28 -5.78 -4.52
C ALA A 73 -6.70 -6.20 -4.09
N ILE A 74 -7.52 -5.26 -3.62
CA ILE A 74 -8.92 -5.49 -3.25
C ILE A 74 -9.74 -5.87 -4.49
N LEU A 75 -9.64 -5.10 -5.57
CA LEU A 75 -10.41 -5.33 -6.80
C LEU A 75 -10.11 -6.70 -7.42
N THR A 76 -8.82 -7.04 -7.52
CA THR A 76 -8.38 -8.31 -8.09
C THR A 76 -8.75 -9.51 -7.22
N LEU A 77 -8.69 -9.39 -5.88
CA LEU A 77 -9.15 -10.47 -4.99
C LEU A 77 -10.66 -10.68 -5.06
N GLN A 78 -11.45 -9.60 -5.14
CA GLN A 78 -12.90 -9.72 -5.36
C GLN A 78 -13.20 -10.43 -6.68
N LYS A 79 -12.45 -10.12 -7.75
CA LYS A 79 -12.58 -10.82 -9.02
C LYS A 79 -12.31 -12.32 -8.88
N ALA A 80 -11.25 -12.71 -8.16
CA ALA A 80 -10.95 -14.11 -7.89
C ALA A 80 -12.08 -14.83 -7.12
N ILE A 81 -12.59 -14.22 -6.04
CA ILE A 81 -13.68 -14.74 -5.21
C ILE A 81 -14.99 -14.90 -6.00
N ASN A 82 -15.22 -14.06 -7.01
CA ASN A 82 -16.40 -14.16 -7.86
C ASN A 82 -16.27 -15.28 -8.91
N LEU A 83 -15.04 -15.68 -9.27
CA LEU A 83 -14.76 -16.70 -10.28
C LEU A 83 -14.66 -18.12 -9.71
N ASP A 84 -14.23 -18.25 -8.46
CA ASP A 84 -14.03 -19.51 -7.77
C ASP A 84 -14.64 -19.43 -6.38
N GLN A 85 -15.26 -20.53 -5.91
CA GLN A 85 -16.08 -20.56 -4.71
C GLN A 85 -15.38 -19.87 -3.52
N LYS A 86 -16.19 -19.14 -2.73
CA LYS A 86 -15.73 -18.32 -1.60
C LYS A 86 -14.91 -19.14 -0.59
N ASP A 87 -13.59 -19.17 -0.75
CA ASP A 87 -12.68 -19.69 0.26
C ASP A 87 -12.70 -18.74 1.47
N LYS A 88 -12.87 -19.30 2.67
CA LYS A 88 -12.82 -18.58 3.94
C LYS A 88 -11.48 -17.82 4.11
N LYS A 89 -10.38 -18.33 3.53
CA LYS A 89 -9.08 -17.65 3.52
C LYS A 89 -9.10 -16.39 2.68
N ASP A 90 -9.70 -16.43 1.50
CA ASP A 90 -9.82 -15.27 0.61
C ASP A 90 -10.71 -14.19 1.24
N LEU A 91 -11.81 -14.58 1.88
CA LEU A 91 -12.67 -13.65 2.61
C LEU A 91 -11.94 -12.96 3.77
N LYS A 92 -11.15 -13.72 4.54
CA LYS A 92 -10.33 -13.16 5.64
C LYS A 92 -9.26 -12.21 5.10
N ARG A 93 -8.62 -12.56 3.98
CA ARG A 93 -7.63 -11.69 3.32
C ARG A 93 -8.29 -10.42 2.77
N LEU A 94 -9.46 -10.53 2.15
CA LEU A 94 -10.22 -9.38 1.65
C LEU A 94 -10.61 -8.42 2.77
N ALA A 95 -11.06 -8.93 3.93
CA ALA A 95 -11.37 -8.10 5.08
C ALA A 95 -10.13 -7.32 5.56
N LYS A 96 -8.98 -7.98 5.68
CA LYS A 96 -7.70 -7.34 6.02
C LYS A 96 -7.27 -6.31 4.98
N LEU A 97 -7.34 -6.64 3.69
CA LEU A 97 -7.02 -5.72 2.61
C LEU A 97 -7.90 -4.48 2.64
N LYS A 98 -9.20 -4.61 2.96
CA LYS A 98 -10.11 -3.46 3.10
C LYS A 98 -9.79 -2.62 4.34
N GLU A 99 -9.46 -3.25 5.47
CA GLU A 99 -8.98 -2.56 6.66
C GLU A 99 -7.70 -1.77 6.34
N TYR A 100 -6.76 -2.36 5.60
CA TYR A 100 -5.52 -1.71 5.19
C TYR A 100 -5.75 -0.63 4.14
N GLY A 101 -6.55 -0.88 3.10
CA GLY A 101 -6.86 0.08 2.05
C GLY A 101 -7.64 1.29 2.58
N GLY A 102 -8.56 1.06 3.52
CA GLY A 102 -9.32 2.13 4.18
C GLY A 102 -8.44 3.11 4.97
N GLN A 103 -7.30 2.66 5.51
CA GLN A 103 -6.33 3.55 6.17
C GLN A 103 -5.71 4.57 5.19
N TRP A 104 -5.57 4.21 3.91
CA TRP A 104 -5.01 5.10 2.88
C TRP A 104 -6.10 5.92 2.15
N GLU A 105 -7.32 5.39 2.01
CA GLU A 105 -8.46 6.14 1.47
C GLU A 105 -8.91 7.29 2.40
N ASP A 106 -8.73 7.14 3.71
CA ASP A 106 -9.04 8.19 4.69
C ASP A 106 -8.10 9.42 4.56
N LEU A 107 -6.89 9.22 4.04
CA LEU A 107 -5.88 10.28 3.93
C LEU A 107 -6.20 11.32 2.87
N ASP A 108 -7.17 11.10 1.95
CA ASP A 108 -7.64 12.07 0.93
C ASP A 108 -6.51 12.93 0.31
N MET A 109 -5.34 12.30 0.10
CA MET A 109 -4.12 12.87 -0.45
C MET A 109 -3.60 11.94 -1.54
N SER A 110 -3.08 12.53 -2.61
CA SER A 110 -2.41 11.76 -3.67
C SER A 110 -1.08 11.19 -3.17
N SER A 111 -0.58 10.13 -3.81
CA SER A 111 0.75 9.57 -3.53
C SER A 111 1.86 10.61 -3.63
N ARG A 112 1.74 11.57 -4.56
CA ARG A 112 2.70 12.69 -4.68
C ARG A 112 2.64 13.65 -3.50
N GLN A 113 1.46 13.94 -2.97
CA GLN A 113 1.31 14.78 -1.77
C GLN A 113 1.89 14.09 -0.54
N LEU A 114 1.67 12.78 -0.39
CA LEU A 114 2.27 11.98 0.68
C LEU A 114 3.81 12.01 0.62
N GLU A 115 4.39 11.79 -0.56
CA GLU A 115 5.85 11.86 -0.75
C GLU A 115 6.42 13.25 -0.46
N LEU A 116 5.75 14.31 -0.94
CA LEU A 116 6.18 15.69 -0.68
C LEU A 116 6.09 16.07 0.80
N LEU A 117 5.05 15.60 1.50
CA LEU A 117 4.94 15.79 2.94
C LEU A 117 6.03 15.03 3.69
N LYS A 118 6.34 13.79 3.29
CA LYS A 118 7.43 13.00 3.86
C LYS A 118 8.77 13.72 3.75
N VAL A 119 9.16 14.11 2.54
CA VAL A 119 10.42 14.83 2.29
C VAL A 119 10.47 16.14 3.07
N TYR A 120 9.35 16.87 3.16
CA TYR A 120 9.28 18.09 3.96
C TYR A 120 9.54 17.80 5.44
N LEU A 121 8.85 16.83 6.03
CA LEU A 121 9.00 16.49 7.45
C LEU A 121 10.40 15.96 7.76
N GLU A 122 10.98 15.11 6.91
CA GLU A 122 12.35 14.59 7.07
C GLU A 122 13.36 15.74 7.15
N ASN A 123 13.32 16.67 6.19
CA ASN A 123 14.23 17.82 6.15
C ASN A 123 14.04 18.76 7.35
N GLN A 124 12.81 19.06 7.73
CA GLN A 124 12.55 19.96 8.85
C GLN A 124 12.95 19.32 10.19
N ILE A 125 12.60 18.05 10.42
CA ILE A 125 12.94 17.36 11.67
C ILE A 125 14.45 17.14 11.79
N GLU A 126 15.16 16.86 10.69
CA GLU A 126 16.62 16.79 10.69
C GLU A 126 17.26 18.13 11.07
N PHE A 127 16.71 19.25 10.59
CA PHE A 127 17.26 20.57 10.83
C PHE A 127 16.98 21.13 12.24
N GLN A 128 15.75 21.02 12.74
CA GLN A 128 15.30 21.66 13.99
C GLN A 128 14.85 20.67 15.09
N GLY A 129 14.86 19.37 14.81
CA GLY A 129 14.31 18.35 15.71
C GLY A 129 12.77 18.32 15.69
N CYS A 130 12.20 17.35 16.42
CA CYS A 130 10.76 17.26 16.63
C CYS A 130 10.38 17.82 18.00
N ASP A 131 9.45 18.75 18.04
CA ASP A 131 8.90 19.34 19.28
C ASP A 131 7.70 18.55 19.85
N HIS A 132 7.46 17.35 19.32
CA HIS A 132 6.32 16.48 19.62
C HIS A 132 4.94 17.11 19.38
N THR A 133 4.86 18.15 18.54
CA THR A 133 3.61 18.71 18.05
C THR A 133 3.35 18.28 16.60
N LEU A 134 2.18 18.65 16.06
CA LEU A 134 1.80 18.41 14.67
C LEU A 134 1.96 19.69 13.81
N THR A 135 2.85 20.59 14.23
CA THR A 135 2.92 21.97 13.72
C THR A 135 3.44 22.01 12.29
N LEU A 136 4.47 21.23 11.97
CA LEU A 136 5.05 21.17 10.63
C LEU A 136 4.07 20.53 9.64
N THR A 137 3.41 19.44 10.04
CA THR A 137 2.40 18.77 9.22
C THR A 137 1.24 19.72 8.92
N LYS A 138 0.71 20.42 9.93
CA LYS A 138 -0.38 21.39 9.72
C LYS A 138 0.05 22.55 8.82
N LYS A 139 1.28 23.04 8.99
CA LYS A 139 1.86 24.08 8.13
C LYS A 139 1.90 23.61 6.67
N TRP A 140 2.46 22.44 6.42
CA TRP A 140 2.53 21.87 5.08
C TRP A 140 1.13 21.67 4.46
N LEU A 141 0.18 21.12 5.22
CA LEU A 141 -1.21 20.94 4.77
C LEU A 141 -1.87 22.29 4.43
N SER A 142 -1.55 23.35 5.17
CA SER A 142 -2.09 24.68 4.91
C SER A 142 -1.59 25.29 3.60
N GLU A 143 -0.38 24.92 3.19
CA GLU A 143 0.28 25.42 1.99
C GLU A 143 -0.04 24.55 0.74
N ASN A 144 -0.30 23.25 0.91
CA ASN A 144 -0.34 22.29 -0.20
C ASN A 144 -1.68 21.58 -0.38
N VAL A 145 -2.65 21.79 0.52
CA VAL A 145 -3.94 21.11 0.50
C VAL A 145 -5.10 22.09 0.74
N SER A 146 -6.19 21.90 -0.01
CA SER A 146 -7.44 22.66 0.15
C SER A 146 -7.96 22.63 1.59
N ARG A 147 -8.35 23.80 2.11
CA ARG A 147 -8.77 24.00 3.51
C ARG A 147 -9.87 23.05 4.00
N ASN A 148 -10.80 22.68 3.12
CA ASN A 148 -11.89 21.75 3.42
C ASN A 148 -11.43 20.30 3.68
N LYS A 149 -10.24 19.90 3.22
CA LYS A 149 -9.69 18.55 3.43
C LYS A 149 -8.78 18.45 4.65
N GLN A 150 -8.15 19.55 5.08
CA GLN A 150 -7.10 19.56 6.12
C GLN A 150 -7.52 18.87 7.43
N SER A 151 -8.74 19.10 7.90
CA SER A 151 -9.25 18.48 9.13
C SER A 151 -9.43 16.96 8.99
N LYS A 152 -9.96 16.50 7.84
CA LYS A 152 -10.12 15.07 7.55
C LYS A 152 -8.76 14.37 7.50
N ILE A 153 -7.80 14.97 6.79
CA ILE A 153 -6.43 14.45 6.68
C ILE A 153 -5.76 14.38 8.05
N THR A 154 -5.87 15.45 8.85
CA THR A 154 -5.32 15.49 10.22
C THR A 154 -5.91 14.38 11.09
N LYS A 155 -7.21 14.12 10.96
CA LYS A 155 -7.89 13.02 11.67
C LYS A 155 -7.39 11.66 11.18
N ALA A 156 -7.24 11.47 9.87
CA ALA A 156 -6.72 10.24 9.29
C ALA A 156 -5.28 9.94 9.74
N LEU A 157 -4.42 10.96 9.78
CA LEU A 157 -3.05 10.85 10.31
C LEU A 157 -3.05 10.39 11.77
N ARG A 158 -3.90 10.99 12.62
CA ARG A 158 -4.02 10.61 14.04
C ARG A 158 -4.60 9.22 14.25
N ASN A 159 -5.59 8.82 13.47
CA ASN A 159 -6.14 7.45 13.50
C ASN A 159 -5.07 6.40 13.17
N GLN A 160 -4.00 6.80 12.47
CA GLN A 160 -2.85 5.96 12.14
C GLN A 160 -1.67 6.16 13.10
N GLY A 161 -1.88 6.86 14.22
CA GLY A 161 -0.85 7.05 15.23
C GLY A 161 0.09 8.23 15.00
N GLY A 162 -0.21 9.12 14.05
CA GLY A 162 0.54 10.37 13.83
C GLY A 162 0.04 11.52 14.69
N PHE A 163 0.43 11.59 15.97
CA PHE A 163 0.04 12.68 16.87
C PHE A 163 1.10 13.79 16.94
N CYS A 164 2.39 13.48 16.70
CA CYS A 164 3.46 14.43 16.35
C CYS A 164 3.93 14.30 14.90
N ASP A 165 4.65 15.32 14.41
CA ASP A 165 5.34 15.33 13.11
C ASP A 165 6.29 14.12 12.95
N CYS A 166 6.98 13.74 14.03
CA CYS A 166 7.80 12.52 14.08
C CYS A 166 7.03 11.22 13.86
N GLU A 167 5.89 11.09 14.49
CA GLU A 167 5.02 9.92 14.42
C GLU A 167 4.29 9.86 13.08
N VAL A 168 4.01 11.00 12.45
CA VAL A 168 3.51 11.01 11.07
C VAL A 168 4.52 10.31 10.14
N LEU A 169 5.81 10.60 10.27
CA LEU A 169 6.85 9.90 9.52
C LEU A 169 6.92 8.41 9.89
N LEU A 170 7.00 8.09 11.19
CA LEU A 170 7.28 6.74 11.67
C LEU A 170 6.09 5.78 11.56
N ASN A 171 4.86 6.27 11.77
CA ASN A 171 3.67 5.43 11.85
C ASN A 171 2.80 5.49 10.59
N VAL A 172 2.90 6.58 9.80
CA VAL A 172 2.03 6.81 8.64
C VAL A 172 2.76 6.77 7.30
N MET A 173 4.07 7.05 7.26
CA MET A 173 4.84 7.22 6.00
C MET A 173 6.06 6.29 5.87
N GLU A 174 6.17 5.26 6.73
CA GLU A 174 7.28 4.30 6.75
C GLU A 174 7.23 3.28 5.61
#